data_AF-A0A0G2GB72-F1
#
_entry.id   AF-A0A0G2GB72-F1
#
_cell.length_a   1.000
_cell.length_b   1.000
_cell.length_c   1.000
_cell.angle_alpha   90.00
_cell.angle_beta   90.00
_cell.angle_gamma   90.00
#
_symmetry.space_group_name_H-M   'P 1'
#
loop_
_entity.id
_entity.type
_entity.pdbx_description
1 polymer ?
#
loop_
_entity_poly.entity_id
_entity_poly.type
_entity_poly.pdbx_seq_one_letter_code
_entity_poly.pdbx_strand_id
1 'polypeptide(L)'
;MASTTPQTLPKPIKMAILDDYQRLSTPHFTTFAPTELQIDTYTDTLPPSATDALIARLHPYTIISTMRERTPLPAGVIQALPNLRLLLTTGTRNASLALAACAARAIPVAGTPSDAGPGADKAFSKTTQHAWALVLALADNVARDDAALKNAPSWQPHAPLNVFLAGKTFAVLGLGKLGAAAARVAVLGATAETILTTQGAEAKLG
;
A
#
# COMPACT_ATOMS: atom_id res chain seq x y z
N MET A 1 8.75 24.93 28.90
CA MET A 1 8.52 23.48 28.76
C MET A 1 7.13 23.20 29.31
N ALA A 2 6.15 22.93 28.46
CA ALA A 2 4.78 22.68 28.91
C ALA A 2 4.69 21.26 29.46
N SER A 3 4.43 21.15 30.76
CA SER A 3 4.11 19.90 31.45
C SER A 3 2.77 19.36 30.93
N THR A 4 2.81 18.44 29.98
CA THR A 4 1.63 17.67 29.56
C THR A 4 1.37 16.57 30.57
N THR A 5 0.50 16.85 31.54
CA THR A 5 -0.11 15.81 32.36
C THR A 5 -0.79 14.80 31.43
N PRO A 6 -0.48 13.49 31.50
CA PRO A 6 -1.12 12.50 30.64
C PRO A 6 -2.62 12.49 30.90
N GLN A 7 -3.40 12.87 29.88
CA GLN A 7 -4.85 12.90 29.96
C GLN A 7 -5.37 11.46 29.92
N THR A 8 -5.96 11.00 31.02
CA THR A 8 -6.54 9.66 31.11
C THR A 8 -7.73 9.54 30.15
N LEU A 9 -7.66 8.61 29.19
CA LEU A 9 -8.74 8.37 28.24
C LEU A 9 -9.80 7.45 28.85
N PRO A 10 -11.10 7.64 28.49
CA PRO A 10 -12.14 6.68 28.82
C PRO A 10 -11.78 5.30 28.28
N LYS A 11 -11.89 4.27 29.13
CA LYS A 11 -11.73 2.86 28.74
C LYS A 11 -13.10 2.23 28.47
N PRO A 12 -13.21 1.28 27.51
CA PRO A 12 -12.15 0.86 26.61
C PRO A 12 -11.85 1.93 25.55
N ILE A 13 -10.57 2.08 25.21
CA ILE A 13 -10.16 2.89 24.05
C ILE A 13 -10.68 2.18 22.80
N LYS A 14 -11.31 2.91 21.89
CA LYS A 14 -11.86 2.34 20.66
C LYS A 14 -10.90 2.54 19.50
N MET A 15 -10.57 1.46 18.81
CA MET A 15 -9.70 1.44 17.65
C MET A 15 -10.40 0.84 16.42
N ALA A 16 -10.38 1.55 15.31
CA ALA A 16 -10.77 1.02 14.01
C ALA A 16 -9.54 0.58 13.23
N ILE A 17 -9.58 -0.61 12.65
CA ILE A 17 -8.61 -1.07 11.64
C ILE A 17 -9.33 -1.11 10.31
N LEU A 18 -8.89 -0.28 9.37
CA LEU A 18 -9.53 -0.14 8.06
C LEU A 18 -8.89 -1.04 7.03
N ASP A 19 -9.73 -1.52 6.11
CA ASP A 19 -9.32 -2.20 4.88
C ASP A 19 -8.47 -3.46 5.10
N ASP A 20 -8.61 -4.16 6.23
CA ASP A 20 -7.90 -5.41 6.53
C ASP A 20 -8.63 -6.61 5.90
N TYR A 21 -8.68 -6.64 4.57
CA TYR A 21 -9.40 -7.67 3.81
C TYR A 21 -9.04 -9.11 4.22
N GLN A 22 -7.79 -9.32 4.65
CA GLN A 22 -7.25 -10.63 4.99
C GLN A 22 -7.28 -10.93 6.50
N ARG A 23 -7.76 -10.01 7.33
CA ARG A 23 -7.81 -10.12 8.79
C ARG A 23 -6.43 -10.43 9.41
N LEU A 24 -5.37 -9.87 8.84
CA LEU A 24 -4.00 -10.13 9.27
C LEU A 24 -3.61 -9.34 10.52
N SER A 25 -4.36 -8.31 10.88
CA SER A 25 -4.01 -7.45 12.01
C SER A 25 -4.27 -8.08 13.37
N THR A 26 -5.31 -8.92 13.50
CA THR A 26 -5.80 -9.47 14.78
C THR A 26 -4.71 -10.08 15.67
N PRO A 27 -3.79 -10.93 15.17
CA PRO A 27 -2.78 -11.56 16.03
C PRO A 27 -1.85 -10.55 16.72
N HIS A 28 -1.65 -9.36 16.14
CA HIS A 28 -0.73 -8.34 16.63
C HIS A 28 -1.28 -7.51 17.80
N PHE A 29 -2.56 -7.64 18.13
CA PHE A 29 -3.20 -6.88 19.21
C PHE A 29 -3.69 -7.76 20.37
N THR A 30 -3.28 -9.02 20.39
CA THR A 30 -3.67 -10.02 21.41
C THR A 30 -3.20 -9.68 22.83
N THR A 31 -2.22 -8.79 22.97
CA THR A 31 -1.68 -8.38 24.28
C THR A 31 -2.62 -7.46 25.07
N PHE A 32 -3.61 -6.83 24.42
CA PHE A 32 -4.52 -5.91 25.09
C PHE A 32 -5.82 -6.61 25.53
N ALA A 33 -6.23 -6.37 26.77
CA ALA A 33 -7.54 -6.83 27.23
C ALA A 33 -8.67 -6.02 26.54
N PRO A 34 -9.83 -6.63 26.23
CA PRO A 34 -10.97 -5.92 25.62
C PRO A 34 -11.52 -4.77 26.48
N THR A 35 -11.30 -4.81 27.79
CA THR A 35 -11.64 -3.73 28.73
C THR A 35 -10.72 -2.51 28.61
N GLU A 36 -9.56 -2.66 27.95
CA GLU A 36 -8.59 -1.59 27.73
C GLU A 36 -8.64 -1.07 26.30
N LEU A 37 -8.72 -1.98 25.33
CA LEU A 37 -8.72 -1.67 23.90
C LEU A 37 -9.79 -2.51 23.21
N GLN A 38 -10.84 -1.86 22.72
CA GLN A 38 -11.81 -2.46 21.83
C GLN A 38 -11.39 -2.20 20.38
N ILE A 39 -11.24 -3.26 19.59
CA ILE A 39 -10.79 -3.18 18.20
C ILE A 39 -11.90 -3.67 17.28
N ASP A 40 -12.30 -2.82 16.35
CA ASP A 40 -13.20 -3.18 15.26
C ASP A 40 -12.41 -3.21 13.96
N THR A 41 -12.47 -4.34 13.24
CA THR A 41 -11.74 -4.55 11.99
C THR A 41 -12.70 -4.56 10.81
N TYR A 42 -12.47 -3.66 9.85
CA TYR A 42 -13.22 -3.54 8.61
C TYR A 42 -12.49 -4.26 7.50
N THR A 43 -13.17 -5.22 6.88
CA THR A 43 -12.68 -6.00 5.74
C THR A 43 -13.25 -5.49 4.42
N ASP A 44 -13.71 -4.25 4.41
CA ASP A 44 -14.33 -3.54 3.29
C ASP A 44 -13.82 -2.10 3.25
N THR A 45 -13.93 -1.47 2.09
CA THR A 45 -13.57 -0.08 1.87
C THR A 45 -14.79 0.69 1.40
N LEU A 46 -15.08 1.81 2.05
CA LEU A 46 -16.10 2.73 1.57
C LEU A 46 -15.57 3.49 0.35
N PRO A 47 -16.40 3.68 -0.70
CA PRO A 47 -15.96 4.44 -1.86
C PRO A 47 -15.67 5.90 -1.47
N PRO A 48 -14.77 6.59 -2.18
CA PRO A 48 -14.44 8.00 -1.88
C PRO A 48 -15.64 8.95 -1.86
N SER A 49 -16.71 8.61 -2.59
CA SER A 49 -17.96 9.38 -2.60
C SER A 49 -18.78 9.27 -1.31
N ALA A 50 -18.53 8.28 -0.46
CA ALA A 50 -19.29 8.01 0.76
C ALA A 50 -18.68 8.67 2.01
N THR A 51 -18.31 9.95 1.90
CA THR A 51 -17.60 10.68 2.97
C THR A 51 -18.40 10.74 4.28
N ASP A 52 -19.71 10.97 4.24
CA ASP A 52 -20.54 11.04 5.44
C ASP A 52 -20.65 9.68 6.14
N ALA A 53 -20.77 8.60 5.36
CA ALA A 53 -20.78 7.24 5.89
C ALA A 53 -19.42 6.88 6.52
N LEU A 54 -18.31 7.34 5.92
CA LEU A 54 -16.98 7.18 6.48
C LEU A 54 -16.84 7.94 7.80
N ILE A 55 -17.27 9.21 7.87
CA ILE A 55 -17.27 9.99 9.10
C ILE A 55 -18.12 9.30 10.16
N ALA A 56 -19.35 8.89 9.84
CA ALA A 56 -20.23 8.20 10.78
C ALA A 56 -19.61 6.90 11.30
N ARG A 57 -19.00 6.11 10.41
CA ARG A 57 -18.25 4.89 10.77
C ARG A 57 -17.11 5.21 11.72
N LEU A 58 -16.33 6.25 11.45
CA LEU A 58 -15.10 6.57 12.19
C LEU A 58 -15.34 7.40 13.46
N HIS A 59 -16.49 8.06 13.57
CA HIS A 59 -16.84 8.98 14.65
C HIS A 59 -16.59 8.42 16.07
N PRO A 60 -16.95 7.16 16.41
CA PRO A 60 -16.78 6.66 17.77
C PRO A 60 -15.34 6.30 18.14
N TYR A 61 -14.39 6.30 17.19
CA TYR A 61 -13.04 5.77 17.41
C TYR A 61 -12.05 6.82 17.90
N THR A 62 -11.22 6.40 18.85
CA THR A 62 -10.10 7.18 19.38
C THR A 62 -8.83 6.96 18.58
N ILE A 63 -8.65 5.74 18.07
CA ILE A 63 -7.50 5.33 17.25
C ILE A 63 -8.03 4.86 15.90
N ILE A 64 -7.39 5.28 14.82
CA ILE A 64 -7.67 4.75 13.48
C ILE A 64 -6.37 4.20 12.93
N SER A 65 -6.39 2.94 12.48
CA SER A 65 -5.31 2.30 11.74
C SER A 65 -5.69 2.15 10.29
N THR A 66 -4.91 2.79 9.43
CA THR A 66 -5.11 2.80 7.98
C THR A 66 -4.15 1.83 7.31
N MET A 67 -4.63 1.13 6.29
CA MET A 67 -3.77 0.31 5.44
C MET A 67 -3.37 1.09 4.20
N ARG A 68 -2.16 1.67 4.24
CA ARG A 68 -1.62 2.44 3.12
C ARG A 68 -2.63 3.49 2.64
N GLU A 69 -2.66 3.77 1.36
CA GLU A 69 -3.47 4.83 0.75
C GLU A 69 -4.94 4.42 0.47
N ARG A 70 -5.41 3.25 0.95
CA ARG A 70 -6.73 2.65 0.59
C ARG A 70 -7.92 3.53 0.96
N THR A 71 -7.93 4.09 2.17
CA THR A 71 -8.98 5.00 2.65
C THR A 71 -8.41 6.42 2.83
N PRO A 72 -8.81 7.40 2.00
CA PRO A 72 -8.39 8.78 2.18
C PRO A 72 -9.00 9.44 3.42
N LEU A 73 -8.18 10.20 4.15
CA LEU A 73 -8.60 11.02 5.30
C LEU A 73 -8.20 12.48 5.05
N PRO A 74 -8.92 13.20 4.17
CA PRO A 74 -8.69 14.61 3.92
C PRO A 74 -9.01 15.46 5.16
N ALA A 75 -8.64 16.74 5.13
CA ALA A 75 -8.75 17.64 6.29
C ALA A 75 -10.18 17.71 6.86
N GLY A 76 -11.20 17.77 6.01
CA GLY A 76 -12.60 17.80 6.43
C GLY A 76 -13.03 16.54 7.19
N VAL A 77 -12.58 15.36 6.75
CA VAL A 77 -12.83 14.11 7.47
C VAL A 77 -12.13 14.13 8.82
N ILE A 78 -10.84 14.48 8.86
CA ILE A 78 -10.11 14.56 10.13
C ILE A 78 -10.82 15.52 11.09
N GLN A 79 -11.25 16.71 10.66
CA GLN A 79 -11.94 17.68 11.50
C GLN A 79 -13.27 17.17 12.07
N ALA A 80 -14.00 16.35 11.31
CA ALA A 80 -15.28 15.75 11.71
C ALA A 80 -15.15 14.59 12.70
N LEU A 81 -13.94 14.21 13.11
CA LEU A 81 -13.68 13.10 14.06
C LEU A 81 -13.22 13.64 15.41
N PRO A 82 -14.16 14.05 16.30
CA PRO A 82 -13.81 14.71 17.56
C PRO A 82 -13.05 13.79 18.52
N ASN A 83 -13.27 12.48 18.44
CA ASN A 83 -12.67 11.48 19.33
C ASN A 83 -11.26 11.06 18.91
N LEU A 84 -10.85 11.33 17.67
CA LEU A 84 -9.57 10.88 17.12
C LEU A 84 -8.39 11.50 17.87
N ARG A 85 -7.50 10.65 18.36
CA ARG A 85 -6.29 11.03 19.11
C ARG A 85 -5.01 10.35 18.63
N LEU A 86 -5.11 9.32 17.80
CA LEU A 86 -3.95 8.67 17.20
C LEU A 86 -4.34 8.12 15.83
N LEU A 87 -3.50 8.39 14.83
CA LEU A 87 -3.61 7.81 13.51
C LEU A 87 -2.41 6.91 13.23
N LEU A 88 -2.68 5.64 12.94
CA LEU A 88 -1.69 4.67 12.53
C LEU A 88 -1.79 4.45 11.03
N THR A 89 -0.66 4.23 10.38
CA THR A 89 -0.62 3.88 8.96
C THR A 89 0.45 2.83 8.70
N THR A 90 0.15 1.85 7.86
CA THR A 90 1.18 0.91 7.41
C THR A 90 2.05 1.61 6.38
N GLY A 91 3.36 1.75 6.60
CA GLY A 91 4.23 2.60 5.77
C GLY A 91 4.50 3.99 6.36
N THR A 92 5.59 4.64 5.95
CA THR A 92 5.98 5.97 6.45
C THR A 92 5.52 7.14 5.57
N ARG A 93 5.00 6.84 4.38
CA ARG A 93 4.50 7.84 3.42
C ARG A 93 3.10 7.45 3.01
N ASN A 94 2.16 8.38 3.18
CA ASN A 94 0.77 8.20 2.82
C ASN A 94 0.20 9.58 2.42
N ALA A 95 0.07 9.82 1.12
CA ALA A 95 -0.41 11.10 0.59
C ALA A 95 -1.92 11.29 0.79
N SER A 96 -2.64 10.22 1.14
CA SER A 96 -4.08 10.25 1.34
C SER A 96 -4.48 10.79 2.72
N LEU A 97 -3.50 11.06 3.61
CA LEU A 97 -3.74 11.59 4.96
C LEU A 97 -3.43 13.09 5.02
N ALA A 98 -4.37 13.89 5.50
CA ALA A 98 -4.15 15.32 5.74
C ALA A 98 -3.31 15.57 6.99
N LEU A 99 -1.99 15.31 6.90
CA LEU A 99 -1.05 15.43 8.04
C LEU A 99 -1.07 16.82 8.70
N ALA A 100 -1.27 17.89 7.92
CA ALA A 100 -1.41 19.24 8.46
C ALA A 100 -2.65 19.38 9.36
N ALA A 101 -3.77 18.75 9.00
CA ALA A 101 -4.98 18.75 9.83
C ALA A 101 -4.79 17.93 11.11
N CYS A 102 -4.09 16.80 11.03
CA CYS A 102 -3.70 16.03 12.22
C CYS A 102 -2.81 16.85 13.15
N ALA A 103 -1.77 17.50 12.61
CA ALA A 103 -0.85 18.34 13.37
C ALA A 103 -1.55 19.53 14.04
N ALA A 104 -2.46 20.20 13.34
CA ALA A 104 -3.25 21.31 13.89
C ALA A 104 -4.13 20.90 15.08
N ARG A 105 -4.52 19.61 15.14
CA ARG A 105 -5.29 19.02 16.24
C ARG A 105 -4.42 18.27 17.26
N ALA A 106 -3.10 18.36 17.15
CA ALA A 106 -2.13 17.61 17.95
C ALA A 106 -2.37 16.08 17.94
N ILE A 107 -2.85 15.55 16.81
CA ILE A 107 -3.06 14.11 16.60
C ILE A 107 -1.74 13.52 16.08
N PRO A 108 -1.00 12.74 16.88
CA PRO A 108 0.16 12.01 16.39
C PRO A 108 -0.22 11.05 15.25
N VAL A 109 0.69 10.97 14.26
CA VAL A 109 0.61 10.00 13.17
C VAL A 109 1.84 9.11 13.23
N ALA A 110 1.64 7.80 13.32
CA ALA A 110 2.73 6.83 13.38
C ALA A 110 2.65 5.86 12.19
N GLY A 111 3.80 5.69 11.53
CA GLY A 111 3.95 4.82 10.36
C GLY A 111 4.96 3.72 10.60
N THR A 112 4.75 2.54 10.03
CA THR A 112 5.77 1.48 10.04
C THR A 112 6.77 1.67 8.89
N PRO A 113 8.09 1.51 9.13
CA PRO A 113 9.08 1.52 8.05
C PRO A 113 8.82 0.39 7.06
N SER A 114 9.26 0.58 5.81
CA SER A 114 9.16 -0.48 4.80
C SER A 114 10.16 -1.59 5.13
N ASP A 115 9.66 -2.80 5.29
CA ASP A 115 10.49 -3.98 5.52
C ASP A 115 11.10 -4.46 4.19
N ALA A 116 12.43 -4.46 4.13
CA ALA A 116 13.16 -5.37 3.24
C ALA A 116 13.30 -6.70 3.99
N GLY A 117 13.13 -7.84 3.31
CA GLY A 117 13.31 -9.15 3.95
C GLY A 117 14.70 -9.29 4.60
N PRO A 118 14.89 -10.19 5.58
CA PRO A 118 16.21 -10.44 6.16
C PRO A 118 17.26 -10.71 5.08
N GLY A 119 18.37 -9.97 5.10
CA GLY A 119 19.46 -10.10 4.12
C GLY A 119 19.16 -9.57 2.71
N ALA A 120 17.97 -9.01 2.45
CA ALA A 120 17.64 -8.45 1.15
C ALA A 120 18.31 -7.08 0.94
N ASP A 121 18.84 -6.88 -0.26
CA ASP A 121 19.20 -5.55 -0.74
C ASP A 121 17.96 -4.64 -0.62
N LYS A 122 18.06 -3.58 0.18
CA LYS A 122 16.98 -2.60 0.39
C LYS A 122 16.55 -1.91 -0.90
N ALA A 123 17.35 -2.00 -1.96
CA ALA A 123 16.99 -1.55 -3.29
C ALA A 123 15.92 -2.43 -3.96
N PHE A 124 15.81 -3.72 -3.60
CA PHE A 124 14.83 -4.63 -4.20
C PHE A 124 13.64 -4.89 -3.27
N SER A 125 12.53 -4.23 -3.58
CA SER A 125 11.30 -4.30 -2.79
C SER A 125 10.35 -5.39 -3.28
N LYS A 126 9.40 -5.81 -2.42
CA LYS A 126 8.27 -6.67 -2.81
C LYS A 126 7.47 -6.08 -3.97
N THR A 127 7.35 -4.75 -4.05
CA THR A 127 6.69 -4.06 -5.17
C THR A 127 7.45 -4.22 -6.47
N THR A 128 8.78 -4.09 -6.44
CA THR A 128 9.64 -4.31 -7.61
C THR A 128 9.55 -5.77 -8.09
N GLN A 129 9.58 -6.73 -7.16
CA GLN A 129 9.38 -8.14 -7.47
C GLN A 129 8.01 -8.39 -8.13
N HIS A 130 6.94 -7.83 -7.57
CA HIS A 130 5.59 -7.99 -8.12
C HIS A 130 5.46 -7.36 -9.51
N ALA A 131 6.08 -6.20 -9.76
CA ALA A 131 6.09 -5.58 -11.08
C ALA A 131 6.74 -6.51 -12.14
N TRP A 132 7.88 -7.13 -11.82
CA TRP A 132 8.51 -8.10 -12.74
C TRP A 132 7.72 -9.39 -12.91
N ALA A 133 7.06 -9.87 -11.85
CA ALA A 133 6.15 -11.01 -11.97
C ALA A 133 5.03 -10.73 -12.99
N LEU A 134 4.48 -9.51 -12.99
CA LEU A 134 3.47 -9.09 -13.98
C LEU A 134 4.05 -8.98 -15.40
N VAL A 135 5.25 -8.39 -15.55
CA VAL A 135 5.91 -8.28 -16.86
C VAL A 135 6.13 -9.66 -17.49
N LEU A 136 6.66 -10.62 -16.72
CA LEU A 136 6.88 -11.99 -17.18
C LEU A 136 5.56 -12.72 -17.44
N ALA A 137 4.57 -12.58 -16.56
CA ALA A 137 3.26 -13.19 -16.74
C ALA A 137 2.55 -12.70 -18.02
N LEU A 138 2.75 -11.42 -18.40
CA LEU A 138 2.25 -10.86 -19.65
C LEU A 138 3.03 -11.36 -20.87
N ALA A 139 4.36 -11.42 -20.79
CA ALA A 139 5.20 -11.90 -21.88
C ALA A 139 4.93 -13.37 -22.22
N ASP A 140 4.65 -14.19 -21.20
CA ASP A 140 4.41 -15.63 -21.32
C ASP A 140 2.93 -16.04 -21.28
N ASN A 141 2.00 -15.08 -21.38
CA ASN A 141 0.55 -15.34 -21.38
C ASN A 141 0.02 -16.16 -20.18
N VAL A 142 0.71 -16.18 -19.04
CA VAL A 142 0.48 -17.13 -17.94
C VAL A 142 -0.99 -17.19 -17.49
N ALA A 143 -1.61 -16.04 -17.24
CA ALA A 143 -3.01 -16.00 -16.76
C ALA A 143 -4.01 -16.46 -17.83
N ARG A 144 -3.72 -16.19 -19.11
CA ARG A 144 -4.56 -16.58 -20.25
C ARG A 144 -4.47 -18.08 -20.48
N ASP A 145 -3.26 -18.63 -20.49
CA ASP A 145 -3.00 -20.05 -20.74
C ASP A 145 -3.53 -20.91 -19.59
N ASP A 146 -3.38 -20.46 -18.34
CA ASP A 146 -3.99 -21.10 -17.17
C ASP A 146 -5.52 -21.15 -17.27
N ALA A 147 -6.16 -20.04 -17.64
CA ALA A 147 -7.61 -20.00 -17.82
C ALA A 147 -8.06 -20.88 -19.00
N ALA A 148 -7.31 -20.91 -20.10
CA ALA A 148 -7.60 -21.74 -21.25
C ALA A 148 -7.52 -23.24 -20.90
N LEU A 149 -6.47 -23.66 -20.19
CA LEU A 149 -6.29 -25.04 -19.76
C LEU A 149 -7.40 -25.53 -18.83
N LYS A 150 -7.92 -24.66 -17.96
CA LYS A 150 -9.02 -24.99 -17.04
C LYS A 150 -10.38 -25.10 -17.73
N ASN A 151 -10.57 -24.42 -18.86
CA ASN A 151 -11.89 -24.27 -19.49
C ASN A 151 -12.01 -24.91 -20.88
N ALA A 152 -10.91 -25.36 -21.48
CA ALA A 152 -10.89 -25.96 -22.82
C ALA A 152 -10.32 -27.38 -22.80
N PRO A 153 -10.81 -28.28 -23.68
CA PRO A 153 -10.30 -29.65 -23.78
C PRO A 153 -8.94 -29.74 -24.50
N SER A 154 -8.39 -28.63 -25.00
CA SER A 154 -7.18 -28.61 -25.83
C SER A 154 -6.01 -27.88 -25.16
N TRP A 155 -4.82 -28.44 -25.35
CA TRP A 155 -3.55 -27.85 -24.96
C TRP A 155 -3.15 -26.75 -25.96
N GLN A 156 -2.81 -25.55 -25.46
CA GLN A 156 -2.40 -24.37 -26.24
C GLN A 156 -3.40 -23.95 -27.34
N PRO A 157 -4.64 -23.55 -26.98
CA PRO A 157 -5.71 -23.35 -27.95
C PRO A 157 -5.63 -22.05 -28.77
N HIS A 158 -4.60 -21.21 -28.59
CA HIS A 158 -4.62 -19.86 -29.18
C HIS A 158 -3.25 -19.31 -29.60
N ALA A 159 -3.30 -18.43 -30.61
CA ALA A 159 -2.24 -17.49 -30.98
C ALA A 159 -2.45 -16.12 -30.29
N PRO A 160 -1.39 -15.29 -30.16
CA PRO A 160 0.02 -15.55 -30.49
C PRO A 160 0.76 -16.33 -29.39
N LEU A 161 1.95 -16.83 -29.75
CA LEU A 161 2.92 -17.41 -28.81
C LEU A 161 3.46 -16.35 -27.84
N ASN A 162 4.25 -16.79 -26.87
CA ASN A 162 4.96 -15.93 -25.92
C ASN A 162 5.94 -14.96 -26.61
N VAL A 163 6.23 -13.86 -25.93
CA VAL A 163 7.11 -12.80 -26.40
C VAL A 163 8.47 -12.93 -25.72
N PHE A 164 9.52 -13.12 -26.52
CA PHE A 164 10.88 -12.96 -26.02
C PHE A 164 11.10 -11.51 -25.60
N LEU A 165 11.40 -11.32 -24.31
CA LEU A 165 11.76 -10.01 -23.81
C LEU A 165 13.12 -9.57 -24.34
N ALA A 166 14.10 -10.49 -24.49
CA ALA A 166 15.43 -10.18 -25.00
C ALA A 166 15.42 -9.32 -26.28
N GLY A 167 16.18 -8.21 -26.23
CA GLY A 167 16.28 -7.25 -27.32
C GLY A 167 15.06 -6.34 -27.49
N LYS A 168 14.09 -6.36 -26.57
CA LYS A 168 13.00 -5.37 -26.54
C LYS A 168 13.44 -4.09 -25.85
N THR A 169 12.52 -3.15 -25.68
CA THR A 169 12.77 -1.91 -24.95
C THR A 169 11.96 -1.93 -23.66
N PHE A 170 12.61 -1.68 -22.52
CA PHE A 170 11.95 -1.55 -21.23
C PHE A 170 11.98 -0.08 -20.83
N ALA A 171 10.84 0.59 -21.01
CA ALA A 171 10.70 1.99 -20.67
C ALA A 171 10.29 2.14 -19.20
N VAL A 172 11.03 2.95 -18.45
CA VAL A 172 10.73 3.27 -17.04
C VAL A 172 10.34 4.73 -16.92
N LEU A 173 9.07 4.96 -16.57
CA LEU A 173 8.56 6.28 -16.22
C LEU A 173 8.68 6.50 -14.70
N GLY A 174 9.66 7.30 -14.31
CA GLY A 174 9.95 7.66 -12.92
C GLY A 174 11.15 6.90 -12.34
N LEU A 175 12.28 7.60 -12.20
CA LEU A 175 13.54 7.09 -11.62
C LEU A 175 13.64 7.22 -10.11
N GLY A 176 12.55 6.94 -9.41
CA GLY A 176 12.60 6.75 -7.96
C GLY A 176 13.25 5.42 -7.57
N LYS A 177 13.27 5.11 -6.27
CA LYS A 177 13.80 3.83 -5.74
C LYS A 177 13.24 2.60 -6.47
N LEU A 178 11.93 2.59 -6.75
CA LEU A 178 11.26 1.47 -7.42
C LEU A 178 11.61 1.37 -8.91
N GLY A 179 11.56 2.49 -9.63
CA GLY A 179 11.87 2.52 -11.07
C GLY A 179 13.32 2.19 -11.36
N ALA A 180 14.26 2.71 -10.57
CA ALA A 180 15.67 2.36 -10.67
C ALA A 180 15.90 0.86 -10.40
N ALA A 181 15.24 0.29 -9.39
CA ALA A 181 15.32 -1.15 -9.11
C ALA A 181 14.73 -2.00 -10.23
N ALA A 182 13.62 -1.57 -10.84
CA ALA A 182 13.04 -2.25 -11.99
C ALA A 182 13.97 -2.19 -13.22
N ALA A 183 14.51 -1.00 -13.54
CA ALA A 183 15.49 -0.82 -14.61
C ALA A 183 16.73 -1.69 -14.44
N ARG A 184 17.26 -1.79 -13.21
CA ARG A 184 18.41 -2.65 -12.92
C ARG A 184 18.18 -4.11 -13.27
N VAL A 185 16.98 -4.65 -13.02
CA VAL A 185 16.64 -6.01 -13.42
C VAL A 185 16.57 -6.15 -14.94
N ALA A 186 16.03 -5.16 -15.66
CA ALA A 186 15.99 -5.21 -17.13
C ALA A 186 17.40 -5.26 -17.73
N VAL A 187 18.30 -4.40 -17.24
CA VAL A 187 19.69 -4.33 -17.68
C VAL A 187 20.45 -5.62 -17.35
N LEU A 188 20.39 -6.09 -16.10
CA LEU A 188 21.12 -7.29 -15.67
C LEU A 188 20.55 -8.58 -16.25
N GLY A 189 19.24 -8.63 -16.49
CA GLY A 189 18.56 -9.77 -17.11
C GLY A 189 18.76 -9.86 -18.62
N ALA A 190 19.54 -8.94 -19.23
CA ALA A 190 19.79 -8.84 -20.67
C ALA A 190 18.50 -8.77 -21.52
N THR A 191 17.41 -8.25 -20.95
CA THR A 191 16.11 -8.28 -21.61
C THR A 191 15.86 -7.08 -22.49
N ALA A 192 16.46 -5.91 -22.28
CA ALA A 192 16.03 -4.76 -23.06
C ALA A 192 17.00 -3.58 -23.15
N GLU A 193 16.93 -2.82 -24.26
CA GLU A 193 17.33 -1.41 -24.26
C GLU A 193 16.46 -0.71 -23.21
N THR A 194 17.09 -0.14 -22.17
CA THR A 194 16.35 0.46 -21.06
C THR A 194 16.31 1.97 -21.25
N ILE A 195 15.12 2.49 -21.55
CA ILE A 195 14.88 3.93 -21.70
C ILE A 195 14.33 4.45 -20.38
N LEU A 196 14.99 5.46 -19.83
CA LEU A 196 14.56 6.08 -18.59
C LEU A 196 14.03 7.47 -18.86
N THR A 197 12.88 7.78 -18.25
CA THR A 197 12.32 9.13 -18.28
C THR A 197 11.85 9.56 -16.90
N THR A 198 12.18 10.79 -16.55
CA THR A 198 11.59 11.54 -15.43
C THR A 198 11.05 12.83 -16.01
N GLN A 199 9.92 13.35 -15.52
CA GLN A 199 9.30 14.62 -15.97
C GLN A 199 10.29 15.59 -16.64
N GLY A 200 10.34 15.58 -17.99
CA GLY A 200 11.12 16.51 -18.81
C GLY A 200 12.53 16.11 -19.27
N ALA A 201 13.07 14.93 -18.92
CA ALA A 201 14.40 14.50 -19.38
C ALA A 201 14.47 12.99 -19.68
N GLU A 202 15.01 12.65 -20.85
CA GLU A 202 15.27 11.29 -21.32
C GLU A 202 16.75 10.93 -21.11
N ALA A 203 17.03 9.73 -20.63
CA ALA A 203 18.37 9.16 -20.57
C ALA A 203 18.33 7.70 -21.03
N LYS A 204 19.23 7.33 -21.95
CA LYS A 204 19.45 5.95 -22.37
C LYS A 204 20.55 5.32 -21.52
N LEU A 205 20.30 4.13 -20.98
CA LEU A 205 21.35 3.28 -20.43
C LEU A 205 21.76 2.30 -21.54
N GLY A 206 22.97 2.50 -22.07
CA GLY A 206 23.63 1.60 -23.01
C GLY A 206 24.43 0.52 -22.31
#